data_AF-D6XTB1-F1
#
_entry.id   AF-D6XTB1-F1
#
_cell.length_a   1.000
_cell.length_b   1.000
_cell.length_c   1.000
_cell.angle_alpha   90.00
_cell.angle_beta   90.00
_cell.angle_gamma   90.00
#
_symmetry.space_group_name_H-M   'P 1'
#
loop_
_entity.id
_entity.type
_entity.pdbx_description
1 polymer ?
#
loop_
_entity_poly.entity_id
_entity_poly.type
_entity_poly.pdbx_seq_one_letter_code
_entity_poly.pdbx_strand_id
1 'polypeptide(L)'
;MNQDQEKAMRKFAERMVKGYEAVHERDYQEALENLEPLVPLFHQEDKPNIKLLSYVAMAQLGTKKVDEFLSTCEELSKHEAKTKQEEQLKSRVDEMFDELMQVLNDHM
;
A
#
# COMPACT_ATOMS: atom_id res chain seq x y z
N MET A 1 26.03 -12.81 4.89
CA MET A 1 25.56 -11.51 4.36
C MET A 1 26.76 -10.58 4.32
N ASN A 2 27.04 -9.95 3.18
CA ASN A 2 28.10 -8.95 3.09
C ASN A 2 27.59 -7.58 3.60
N GLN A 3 28.50 -6.74 4.13
CA GLN A 3 28.15 -5.45 4.75
C GLN A 3 27.29 -4.54 3.85
N ASP A 4 27.47 -4.60 2.53
CA ASP A 4 26.67 -3.82 1.58
C ASP A 4 25.20 -4.29 1.50
N GLN A 5 24.96 -5.59 1.65
CA GLN A 5 23.60 -6.15 1.67
C GLN A 5 22.86 -5.74 2.95
N GLU A 6 23.55 -5.74 4.09
CA GLU A 6 23.00 -5.30 5.37
C GLU A 6 22.63 -3.82 5.34
N LYS A 7 23.51 -2.98 4.78
CA LYS A 7 23.28 -1.54 4.63
C LYS A 7 22.10 -1.24 3.69
N ALA A 8 21.98 -1.97 2.59
CA ALA A 8 20.85 -1.83 1.66
C ALA A 8 19.53 -2.24 2.32
N MET A 9 19.52 -3.38 3.03
CA MET A 9 18.34 -3.87 3.74
C MET A 9 17.85 -2.88 4.79
N ARG A 10 18.78 -2.29 5.56
CA ARG A 10 18.46 -1.26 6.55
C ARG A 10 17.80 -0.03 5.92
N LYS A 11 18.30 0.44 4.78
CA LYS A 11 17.69 1.57 4.07
C LYS A 11 16.27 1.27 3.60
N PHE A 12 16.01 0.06 3.10
CA PHE A 12 14.65 -0.33 2.71
C PHE A 12 13.72 -0.41 3.92
N ALA A 13 14.19 -0.98 5.03
CA ALA A 13 13.41 -1.02 6.28
C ALA A 13 13.08 0.39 6.77
N GLU A 14 14.04 1.32 6.77
CA GLU A 14 13.83 2.72 7.14
C GLU A 14 12.79 3.40 6.24
N ARG A 15 12.85 3.20 4.92
CA ARG A 15 11.82 3.72 3.99
C ARG A 15 10.44 3.12 4.28
N MET A 16 10.37 1.82 4.54
CA MET A 16 9.11 1.15 4.83
C MET A 16 8.45 1.71 6.10
N VAL A 17 9.23 1.89 7.17
CA VAL A 17 8.74 2.48 8.43
C VAL A 17 8.26 3.92 8.20
N LYS A 18 9.08 4.77 7.57
CA LYS A 18 8.69 6.15 7.25
C LYS A 18 7.43 6.23 6.42
N GLY A 19 7.31 5.36 5.42
CA GLY A 19 6.13 5.30 4.58
C GLY A 19 4.85 4.95 5.35
N TYR A 20 4.93 4.00 6.28
CA TYR A 20 3.79 3.66 7.14
C TYR A 20 3.43 4.78 8.11
N GLU A 21 4.43 5.44 8.71
CA GLU A 21 4.24 6.60 9.58
C GLU A 21 3.59 7.76 8.81
N ALA A 22 4.06 8.06 7.60
CA ALA A 22 3.52 9.11 6.75
C ALA A 22 2.03 8.90 6.40
N VAL A 23 1.59 7.65 6.17
CA VAL A 23 0.14 7.36 6.01
C VAL A 23 -0.64 7.68 7.28
N HIS A 24 -0.12 7.34 8.46
CA HIS A 24 -0.77 7.65 9.73
C HIS A 24 -0.86 9.17 9.98
N GLU A 25 0.14 9.92 9.52
CA GLU A 25 0.20 11.38 9.59
C GLU A 25 -0.59 12.07 8.46
N ARG A 26 -1.14 11.30 7.52
CA ARG A 26 -1.83 11.77 6.30
C ARG A 26 -0.92 12.54 5.32
N ASP A 27 0.39 12.38 5.43
CA ASP A 27 1.34 12.80 4.39
C ASP A 27 1.41 11.73 3.30
N TYR A 28 0.37 11.70 2.47
CA TYR A 28 0.22 10.66 1.45
C TYR A 28 1.26 10.76 0.33
N GLN A 29 1.80 11.97 0.09
CA GLN A 29 2.85 12.17 -0.90
C GLN A 29 4.16 11.55 -0.40
N GLU A 30 4.57 11.84 0.85
CA GLU A 30 5.76 11.21 1.45
C GLU A 30 5.59 9.68 1.57
N ALA A 31 4.38 9.22 1.92
CA ALA A 31 4.09 7.80 1.96
C ALA A 31 4.35 7.11 0.62
N LEU A 32 3.84 7.66 -0.50
CA LEU A 32 4.07 7.08 -1.82
C LEU A 32 5.54 7.08 -2.22
N GLU A 33 6.25 8.20 -2.03
CA GLU A 33 7.67 8.32 -2.37
C GLU A 33 8.56 7.31 -1.62
N ASN A 34 8.12 6.88 -0.45
CA ASN A 34 8.80 5.87 0.35
C ASN A 34 8.35 4.43 0.03
N LEU A 35 7.06 4.18 -0.20
CA LEU A 35 6.50 2.83 -0.31
C LEU A 35 6.40 2.30 -1.74
N GLU A 36 5.97 3.12 -2.70
CA GLU A 36 5.70 2.68 -4.08
C GLU A 36 6.92 2.04 -4.76
N PRO A 37 8.16 2.58 -4.62
CA PRO A 37 9.36 1.94 -5.18
C PRO A 37 9.70 0.59 -4.54
N LEU A 38 9.14 0.28 -3.38
CA LEU A 38 9.39 -0.97 -2.65
C LEU A 38 8.48 -2.11 -3.11
N VAL A 39 7.34 -1.81 -3.75
CA VAL A 39 6.37 -2.82 -4.20
C VAL A 39 7.02 -3.94 -5.02
N PRO A 40 7.76 -3.68 -6.13
CA PRO A 40 8.35 -4.76 -6.93
C PRO A 40 9.45 -5.55 -6.20
N LEU A 41 9.97 -5.04 -5.08
CA LEU A 41 11.01 -5.71 -4.29
C LEU A 41 10.42 -6.61 -3.20
N PHE A 42 9.26 -6.24 -2.66
CA PHE A 42 8.70 -6.86 -1.47
C PHE A 42 7.32 -7.49 -1.68
N HIS A 43 6.70 -7.28 -2.83
CA HIS A 43 5.49 -7.94 -3.25
C HIS A 43 5.73 -8.72 -4.55
N GLN A 44 5.45 -10.01 -4.52
CA GLN A 44 5.43 -10.91 -5.66
C GLN A 44 4.13 -11.71 -5.62
N GLU A 45 3.69 -12.25 -6.75
CA GLU A 45 2.44 -13.02 -6.86
C GLU A 45 2.43 -14.23 -5.92
N ASP A 46 3.57 -14.94 -5.80
CA ASP A 46 3.76 -16.10 -4.91
C ASP A 46 4.10 -15.72 -3.46
N LYS A 47 4.48 -14.45 -3.22
CA LYS A 47 4.82 -13.90 -1.92
C LYS A 47 4.18 -12.53 -1.72
N PRO A 48 2.85 -12.49 -1.51
CA PRO A 48 2.15 -11.23 -1.39
C PRO A 48 2.55 -10.49 -0.11
N ASN A 49 2.60 -9.16 -0.20
CA ASN A 49 2.79 -8.29 0.96
C ASN A 49 1.59 -7.38 1.08
N ILE A 50 0.52 -7.94 1.66
CA ILE A 50 -0.78 -7.27 1.82
C ILE A 50 -0.64 -5.98 2.60
N LYS A 51 0.22 -5.96 3.62
CA LYS A 51 0.50 -4.74 4.38
C LYS A 51 1.03 -3.63 3.47
N LEU A 52 2.12 -3.89 2.74
CA LEU A 52 2.71 -2.88 1.84
C LEU A 52 1.68 -2.39 0.82
N LEU A 53 0.98 -3.30 0.14
CA LEU A 53 -0.03 -2.96 -0.85
C LEU A 53 -1.17 -2.12 -0.26
N SER A 54 -1.63 -2.44 0.96
CA SER A 54 -2.72 -1.70 1.59
C SER A 54 -2.32 -0.26 1.91
N TYR A 55 -1.12 -0.04 2.46
CA TYR A 55 -0.62 1.31 2.73
C TYR A 55 -0.33 2.10 1.44
N VAL A 56 0.13 1.43 0.37
CA VAL A 56 0.27 2.04 -0.96
C VAL A 56 -1.09 2.47 -1.50
N ALA A 57 -2.11 1.62 -1.44
CA ALA A 57 -3.47 1.95 -1.86
C ALA A 57 -4.02 3.19 -1.13
N MET A 58 -3.84 3.23 0.20
CA MET A 58 -4.27 4.38 1.01
C MET A 58 -3.60 5.68 0.55
N ALA A 59 -2.31 5.63 0.26
CA ALA A 59 -1.55 6.78 -0.20
C ALA A 59 -1.86 7.18 -1.66
N GLN A 60 -2.13 6.21 -2.54
CA GLN A 60 -2.60 6.46 -3.91
C GLN A 60 -3.93 7.22 -3.90
N LEU A 61 -4.91 6.76 -3.12
CA LEU A 61 -6.18 7.46 -3.03
C LEU A 61 -6.01 8.86 -2.41
N GLY A 62 -5.23 8.97 -1.34
CA GLY A 62 -4.94 10.25 -0.68
C GLY A 62 -4.24 11.28 -1.59
N THR A 63 -3.50 10.81 -2.60
CA THR A 63 -2.86 11.66 -3.63
C THR A 63 -3.66 11.75 -4.92
N LYS A 64 -4.89 11.22 -4.95
CA LYS A 64 -5.80 11.22 -6.11
C LYS A 64 -5.27 10.46 -7.33
N LYS A 65 -4.36 9.51 -7.12
CA LYS A 65 -3.91 8.53 -8.12
C LYS A 65 -4.94 7.41 -8.23
N VAL A 66 -6.10 7.73 -8.80
CA VAL A 66 -7.29 6.86 -8.78
C VAL A 66 -7.07 5.58 -9.58
N ASP A 67 -6.47 5.66 -10.77
CA ASP A 67 -6.24 4.48 -11.61
C ASP A 67 -5.27 3.49 -10.94
N GLU A 68 -4.21 4.00 -10.31
CA GLU A 68 -3.25 3.21 -9.56
C GLU A 68 -3.86 2.60 -8.30
N PHE A 69 -4.74 3.33 -7.62
CA PHE A 69 -5.52 2.82 -6.49
C PHE A 69 -6.41 1.64 -6.91
N LEU A 70 -7.17 1.78 -8.01
CA LEU A 70 -8.05 0.72 -8.51
C LEU A 70 -7.27 -0.54 -8.89
N SER A 71 -6.12 -0.38 -9.57
CA SER A 71 -5.22 -1.48 -9.90
C SER A 71 -4.69 -2.18 -8.64
N THR A 72 -4.36 -1.41 -7.60
CA THR A 72 -3.89 -1.97 -6.32
C THR A 72 -5.01 -2.69 -5.56
N CYS A 73 -6.26 -2.21 -5.64
CA CYS A 73 -7.42 -2.90 -5.09
C CYS A 73 -7.66 -4.23 -5.80
N GLU A 74 -7.59 -4.24 -7.13
CA GLU A 74 -7.68 -5.48 -7.92
C GLU A 74 -6.60 -6.47 -7.49
N GLU A 75 -5.35 -6.02 -7.35
CA GLU A 75 -4.26 -6.88 -6.90
C GLU A 75 -4.50 -7.41 -5.48
N LEU A 76 -4.88 -6.56 -4.53
CA LEU A 76 -5.23 -6.97 -3.17
C LEU A 76 -6.34 -8.03 -3.14
N SER A 77 -7.34 -7.93 -4.04
CA SER A 77 -8.47 -8.87 -4.10
C SER A 77 -8.04 -10.31 -4.41
N LYS A 78 -6.90 -10.51 -5.08
CA LYS A 78 -6.35 -11.83 -5.44
C LYS A 78 -5.73 -12.57 -4.27
N HIS A 79 -5.42 -11.88 -3.17
CA HIS A 79 -4.64 -12.41 -2.06
C HIS A 79 -5.47 -12.63 -0.80
N GLU A 80 -5.38 -13.81 -0.20
CA GLU A 80 -5.99 -14.06 1.11
C GLU A 80 -5.14 -13.48 2.25
N ALA A 81 -5.80 -12.77 3.16
CA ALA A 81 -5.16 -12.30 4.39
C ALA A 81 -4.81 -13.48 5.30
N LYS A 82 -3.60 -13.48 5.85
CA LYS A 82 -3.08 -14.55 6.72
C LYS A 82 -3.12 -14.15 8.19
N THR A 83 -3.36 -12.88 8.47
CA THR A 83 -3.40 -12.34 9.83
C THR A 83 -4.57 -11.37 9.99
N LYS A 84 -5.06 -11.21 11.22
CA LYS A 84 -6.08 -10.22 11.56
C LYS A 84 -5.69 -8.79 11.17
N GLN A 85 -4.40 -8.46 11.24
CA GLN A 85 -3.91 -7.15 10.83
C GLN A 85 -4.07 -6.95 9.31
N GLU A 86 -3.75 -7.96 8.52
CA GLU A 86 -3.95 -7.91 7.06
C GLU A 86 -5.44 -7.84 6.69
N GLU A 87 -6.30 -8.59 7.40
CA GLU A 87 -7.76 -8.51 7.23
C GLU A 87 -8.26 -7.09 7.49
N GLN A 88 -7.83 -6.46 8.58
CA GLN A 88 -8.20 -5.08 8.91
C GLN A 88 -7.70 -4.07 7.87
N LEU A 89 -6.48 -4.25 7.37
CA LEU A 89 -5.92 -3.37 6.34
C LEU A 89 -6.67 -3.51 5.02
N LYS A 90 -6.99 -4.74 4.60
CA LYS A 90 -7.81 -4.98 3.42
C LYS A 90 -9.20 -4.38 3.56
N SER A 91 -9.89 -4.64 4.67
CA SER A 91 -11.21 -4.06 4.96
C SER A 91 -11.18 -2.53 4.88
N ARG A 92 -10.09 -1.89 5.34
CA ARG A 92 -9.95 -0.44 5.25
C ARG A 92 -9.82 0.04 3.80
N VAL A 93 -9.10 -0.70 2.96
CA VAL A 93 -8.98 -0.38 1.53
C VAL A 93 -10.31 -0.61 0.81
N ASP A 94 -11.04 -1.68 1.15
CA ASP A 94 -12.36 -1.99 0.59
C ASP A 94 -13.38 -0.89 0.93
N GLU A 95 -13.40 -0.39 2.18
CA GLU A 95 -14.21 0.78 2.57
C GLU A 95 -13.89 2.01 1.71
N MET A 96 -12.60 2.30 1.49
CA MET A 96 -12.16 3.42 0.67
C MET A 96 -12.56 3.25 -0.80
N PHE A 97 -12.54 2.02 -1.31
CA PHE A 97 -13.00 1.69 -2.65
C PHE A 97 -14.51 1.92 -2.78
N ASP A 98 -15.31 1.42 -1.84
CA ASP A 98 -16.76 1.60 -1.85
C ASP A 98 -17.14 3.08 -1.77
N GLU A 99 -16.48 3.86 -0.92
CA GLU A 99 -16.66 5.32 -0.82
C GLU A 99 -16.35 6.00 -2.17
N LEU A 100 -15.24 5.63 -2.82
CA LEU A 100 -14.89 6.16 -4.14
C LEU A 100 -15.96 5.82 -5.19
N MET A 101 -16.40 4.57 -5.23
CA MET A 101 -17.38 4.10 -6.22
C MET A 101 -18.75 4.78 -6.03
N GLN A 102 -19.17 5.04 -4.79
CA GLN A 102 -20.37 5.82 -4.51
C GLN A 102 -20.27 7.24 -5.07
N VAL A 103 -19.14 7.92 -4.82
CA VAL A 103 -18.90 9.28 -5.34
C VAL A 103 -18.93 9.30 -6.87
N LEU A 104 -18.32 8.30 -7.52
CA LEU A 104 -18.34 8.21 -8.99
C LEU A 104 -19.75 7.95 -9.53
N ASN A 105 -20.54 7.09 -8.87
CA ASN A 105 -21.89 6.78 -9.28
C ASN A 105 -22.88 7.95 -9.09
N ASP A 106 -22.73 8.73 -8.01
CA ASP A 106 -23.57 9.89 -7.74
C ASP A 106 -23.29 11.08 -8.69
N HIS A 107 -22.16 11.06 -9.39
CA HIS A 107 -21.75 12.06 -10.37
C HIS A 107 -21.97 11.63 -11.84
N MET A 108 -22.57 10.45 -12.08
CA MET A 108 -23.03 9.98 -13.39
C MET A 108 -24.53 10.24 -13.58
#